data_AF-A0A8F5VPC0-F1
#
_entry.id   AF-A0A8F5VPC0-F1
#
_cell.length_a   1.000
_cell.length_b   1.000
_cell.length_c   1.000
_cell.angle_alpha   90.00
_cell.angle_beta   90.00
_cell.angle_gamma   90.00
#
_symmetry.space_group_name_H-M   'P 1'
#
loop_
_entity.id
_entity.type
_entity.pdbx_description
1 polymer ?
#
loop_
_entity_poly.entity_id
_entity_poly.type
_entity_poly.pdbx_seq_one_letter_code
_entity_poly.pdbx_strand_id
1 'polypeptide(L)'
;MSSTLEKTTIFFPEQVVHADDMPWYSPPGWKGVFLKDLIGENQTYGKFSYHLVRVQENCEVPLHSHDTQWEWNAILGGNGTFILNKKEISVSKGQTFVTPPGVSHIIRAGNRDIVLLAMFVPPLG
;
A
#
# COMPACT_ATOMS: atom_id res chain seq x y z
N MET A 1 7.59 13.05 -5.41
CA MET A 1 6.54 13.92 -4.82
C MET A 1 6.23 13.37 -3.45
N SER A 2 6.40 14.13 -2.37
CA SER A 2 6.02 13.64 -1.03
C SER A 2 4.51 13.58 -0.95
N SER A 3 3.95 12.40 -0.64
CA SER A 3 2.50 12.28 -0.40
C SER A 3 2.17 12.86 0.98
N THR A 4 1.00 13.49 1.12
CA THR A 4 0.58 14.14 2.37
C THR A 4 0.58 13.19 3.58
N LEU A 5 0.47 11.87 3.35
CA LEU A 5 0.41 10.87 4.41
C LEU A 5 1.79 10.44 4.95
N GLU A 6 2.90 10.79 4.30
CA GLU A 6 4.25 10.42 4.78
C GLU A 6 4.60 11.08 6.12
N LYS A 7 4.01 12.25 6.35
CA LYS A 7 4.22 13.15 7.50
C LYS A 7 2.88 13.54 8.14
N THR A 8 1.99 12.56 8.29
CA THR A 8 0.68 12.77 8.87
C THR A 8 0.66 12.46 10.36
N THR A 9 -0.35 12.99 11.04
CA THR A 9 -0.69 12.62 12.42
C THR A 9 -1.94 11.74 12.41
N ILE A 10 -1.88 10.64 13.15
CA ILE A 10 -2.95 9.65 13.27
C ILE A 10 -3.49 9.73 14.70
N PHE A 11 -4.79 9.98 14.83
CA PHE A 11 -5.46 10.10 16.11
C PHE A 11 -6.23 8.83 16.43
N PHE A 12 -6.02 8.32 17.64
CA PHE A 12 -6.84 7.30 18.28
C PHE A 12 -7.48 7.91 19.53
N PRO A 13 -8.52 7.27 20.13
CA PRO A 13 -9.13 7.77 21.36
C PRO A 13 -8.12 8.04 22.48
N GLU A 14 -7.10 7.18 22.64
CA GLU A 14 -6.15 7.22 23.77
C GLU A 14 -4.69 7.47 23.36
N GLN A 15 -4.41 7.66 22.07
CA GLN A 15 -3.03 7.85 21.59
C GLN A 15 -2.97 8.71 20.33
N VAL A 16 -1.85 9.38 20.15
CA VAL A 16 -1.49 10.11 18.92
C VAL A 16 -0.22 9.51 18.37
N VAL A 17 -0.22 9.22 17.07
CA VAL A 17 0.92 8.62 16.39
C VAL A 17 1.35 9.51 15.22
N HIS A 18 2.64 9.76 15.09
CA HIS A 18 3.20 10.58 14.01
C HIS A 18 3.87 9.68 12.98
N ALA A 19 3.44 9.79 11.72
CA ALA A 19 4.01 9.00 10.63
C ALA A 19 5.48 9.33 10.35
N ASP A 20 5.94 10.53 10.73
CA ASP A 20 7.34 10.95 10.66
C ASP A 20 8.27 10.02 11.45
N ASP A 21 7.79 9.47 12.57
CA ASP A 21 8.57 8.60 13.46
C ASP A 21 8.59 7.13 13.03
N MET A 22 7.76 6.78 12.03
CA MET A 22 7.66 5.41 11.52
C MET A 22 8.70 5.15 10.43
N PRO A 23 9.47 4.05 10.53
CA PRO A 23 10.49 3.73 9.54
C PRO A 23 9.86 3.25 8.23
N TRP A 24 10.53 3.56 7.13
CA TRP A 24 10.35 2.80 5.89
C TRP A 24 11.19 1.53 5.98
N TYR A 25 10.67 0.42 5.47
CA TYR A 25 11.41 -0.83 5.34
C TYR A 25 11.17 -1.46 3.97
N SER A 26 12.11 -2.28 3.51
CA SER A 26 11.95 -3.07 2.29
C SER A 26 11.61 -4.51 2.65
N PRO A 27 10.50 -5.08 2.14
CA PRO A 27 10.21 -6.49 2.31
C PRO A 27 11.34 -7.37 1.75
N PRO A 28 11.68 -8.49 2.40
CA PRO A 28 12.72 -9.39 1.91
C PRO A 28 12.44 -9.85 0.47
N GLY A 29 13.43 -9.71 -0.40
CA GLY A 29 13.33 -10.13 -1.81
C GLY A 29 12.58 -9.17 -2.74
N TRP A 30 12.00 -8.08 -2.23
CA TRP A 30 11.30 -7.09 -3.06
C TRP A 30 12.23 -5.94 -3.42
N LYS A 31 12.61 -5.85 -4.70
CA LYS A 31 13.49 -4.79 -5.20
C LYS A 31 12.71 -3.50 -5.41
N GLY A 32 13.19 -2.41 -4.82
CA GLY A 32 12.64 -1.06 -5.02
C GLY A 32 11.24 -0.87 -4.45
N VAL A 33 10.80 -1.75 -3.55
CA VAL A 33 9.56 -1.60 -2.80
C VAL A 33 9.86 -1.24 -1.36
N PHE A 34 9.16 -0.24 -0.86
CA PHE A 34 9.28 0.25 0.52
C PHE A 34 7.89 0.37 1.12
N LEU A 35 7.74 -0.15 2.33
CA LEU A 35 6.51 -0.07 3.12
C LEU A 35 6.74 0.79 4.36
N LYS A 36 5.68 1.45 4.80
CA LYS A 36 5.57 2.10 6.11
C LYS A 36 4.22 1.74 6.71
N ASP A 37 4.23 1.02 7.81
CA ASP A 37 3.03 0.55 8.50
C ASP A 37 2.44 1.67 9.35
N LEU A 38 1.42 2.34 8.83
CA LEU A 38 0.81 3.48 9.52
C LEU A 38 -0.17 3.03 10.61
N ILE A 39 -0.99 2.02 10.31
CA ILE A 39 -1.86 1.35 11.29
C ILE A 39 -1.76 -0.15 11.09
N GLY A 40 -1.33 -0.87 12.13
CA GLY A 40 -1.25 -2.33 12.15
C GLY A 40 -2.42 -2.99 12.89
N GLU A 41 -2.37 -4.31 13.03
CA GLU A 41 -3.42 -5.12 13.65
C GLU A 41 -3.70 -4.76 15.11
N ASN A 42 -2.67 -4.40 15.88
CA ASN A 42 -2.76 -4.16 17.31
C ASN A 42 -3.61 -2.93 17.60
N GLN A 43 -3.47 -1.89 16.79
CA GLN A 43 -4.23 -0.64 16.94
C GLN A 43 -5.70 -0.79 16.53
N THR A 44 -6.05 -1.81 15.76
CA THR A 44 -7.41 -2.00 15.23
C THR A 44 -8.09 -3.24 15.77
N TYR A 45 -7.49 -3.93 16.73
CA TYR A 45 -8.01 -5.20 17.27
C TYR A 45 -8.31 -6.22 16.17
N GLY A 46 -7.38 -6.33 15.21
CA GLY A 46 -7.47 -7.27 14.09
C GLY A 46 -8.55 -6.94 13.05
N LYS A 47 -9.07 -5.70 13.01
CA LYS A 47 -10.15 -5.32 12.08
C LYS A 47 -9.64 -4.85 10.73
N PHE A 48 -8.58 -4.04 10.69
CA PHE A 48 -7.95 -3.60 9.45
C PHE A 48 -6.52 -3.13 9.69
N SER A 49 -5.71 -3.09 8.64
CA SER A 49 -4.42 -2.38 8.66
C SER A 49 -4.34 -1.45 7.46
N TYR A 50 -3.50 -0.43 7.53
CA TYR A 50 -3.11 0.27 6.33
C TYR A 50 -1.65 0.71 6.34
N HIS A 51 -1.09 0.72 5.15
CA HIS A 51 0.34 0.85 4.88
C HIS A 51 0.53 1.87 3.76
N LEU A 52 1.54 2.73 3.90
CA LEU A 52 2.07 3.42 2.75
C LEU A 52 3.00 2.49 2.01
N VAL A 53 2.81 2.38 0.70
CA VAL A 53 3.66 1.62 -0.20
C VAL A 53 4.28 2.61 -1.18
N ARG A 54 5.59 2.53 -1.36
CA ARG A 54 6.33 3.21 -2.41
C ARG A 54 7.00 2.17 -3.29
N VAL A 55 6.74 2.24 -4.58
CA VAL A 55 7.40 1.42 -5.59
C VAL A 55 8.23 2.35 -6.45
N GLN A 56 9.54 2.12 -6.47
CA GLN A 56 10.48 2.89 -7.26
C GLN A 56 10.21 2.73 -8.75
N GLU A 57 10.56 3.75 -9.55
CA GLU A 57 10.52 3.67 -11.01
C GLU A 57 11.06 2.35 -11.55
N ASN A 58 10.38 1.79 -12.55
CA ASN A 58 10.71 0.51 -13.18
C ASN A 58 10.77 -0.71 -12.23
N CYS A 59 10.29 -0.60 -10.99
CA CYS A 59 10.12 -1.70 -10.05
C CYS A 59 8.64 -2.09 -9.94
N GLU A 60 8.39 -3.24 -9.32
CA GLU A 60 7.05 -3.75 -9.08
C GLU A 60 6.92 -4.36 -7.69
N VAL A 61 5.73 -4.28 -7.12
CA VAL A 61 5.31 -5.28 -6.14
C VAL A 61 5.07 -6.58 -6.91
N PRO A 62 5.81 -7.66 -6.61
CA PRO A 62 5.70 -8.93 -7.36
C PRO A 62 4.28 -9.49 -7.38
N LEU A 63 4.01 -10.42 -8.30
CA LEU A 63 2.72 -11.13 -8.36
C LEU A 63 2.45 -11.86 -7.04
N HIS A 64 1.33 -11.54 -6.41
CA HIS A 64 0.91 -12.18 -5.17
C HIS A 64 -0.61 -12.18 -5.03
N SER A 65 -1.10 -12.87 -4.00
CA SER A 65 -2.51 -12.92 -3.60
C SER A 65 -2.61 -13.17 -2.10
N HIS A 66 -3.79 -12.92 -1.54
CA HIS A 66 -4.10 -13.17 -0.14
C HIS A 66 -5.42 -13.92 -0.07
N ASP A 67 -5.49 -14.98 0.74
CA ASP A 67 -6.63 -15.90 0.70
C ASP A 67 -7.87 -15.36 1.43
N THR A 68 -7.69 -14.40 2.33
CA THR A 68 -8.76 -13.95 3.23
C THR A 68 -9.04 -12.45 3.17
N GLN A 69 -8.03 -11.66 2.86
CA GLN A 69 -8.10 -10.21 2.96
C GLN A 69 -8.76 -9.60 1.73
N TRP A 70 -9.72 -8.71 1.98
CA TRP A 70 -10.00 -7.63 1.04
C TRP A 70 -8.90 -6.60 1.13
N GLU A 71 -8.45 -6.12 -0.02
CA GLU A 71 -7.47 -5.06 -0.10
C GLU A 71 -8.06 -3.87 -0.87
N TRP A 72 -7.98 -2.68 -0.30
CA TRP A 72 -8.31 -1.43 -0.97
C TRP A 72 -7.08 -0.56 -1.09
N ASN A 73 -6.87 0.02 -2.27
CA ASN A 73 -5.72 0.85 -2.56
C ASN A 73 -6.12 2.22 -3.09
N ALA A 74 -5.36 3.25 -2.74
CA ALA A 74 -5.48 4.60 -3.30
C ALA A 74 -4.13 5.14 -3.75
N ILE A 75 -4.01 5.55 -5.02
CA ILE A 75 -2.78 6.15 -5.55
C ILE A 75 -2.66 7.59 -5.06
N LEU A 76 -1.60 7.87 -4.30
CA LEU A 76 -1.32 9.18 -3.70
C LEU A 76 -0.38 10.03 -4.58
N GLY A 77 0.42 9.38 -5.42
CA GLY A 77 1.37 10.04 -6.30
C GLY A 77 1.96 9.09 -7.34
N GLY A 78 2.43 9.67 -8.45
CA GLY A 78 3.01 8.90 -9.55
C GLY A 78 1.98 8.31 -10.49
N ASN A 79 2.46 7.41 -11.33
CA ASN A 79 1.68 6.68 -12.32
C ASN A 79 2.30 5.29 -12.54
N GLY A 80 1.49 4.35 -12.99
CA GLY A 80 1.92 2.98 -13.15
C GLY A 80 0.85 2.10 -13.76
N THR A 81 1.06 0.80 -13.61
CA THR A 81 0.18 -0.23 -14.12
C THR A 81 -0.20 -1.17 -12.99
N PHE A 82 -1.50 -1.32 -12.76
CA PHE A 82 -2.05 -2.33 -11.88
C PHE A 82 -2.52 -3.52 -12.73
N ILE A 83 -2.08 -4.73 -12.39
CA ILE A 83 -2.55 -5.96 -13.02
C ILE A 83 -3.42 -6.68 -12.02
N LEU A 84 -4.70 -6.88 -12.35
CA LEU A 84 -5.67 -7.58 -11.51
C LEU A 84 -6.27 -8.73 -12.28
N ASN A 85 -6.03 -9.97 -11.85
CA ASN A 85 -6.51 -11.17 -12.55
C ASN A 85 -6.22 -11.12 -14.06
N LYS A 86 -4.96 -10.85 -14.43
CA LYS A 86 -4.47 -10.70 -15.83
C LYS A 86 -5.00 -9.47 -16.59
N LYS A 87 -5.91 -8.67 -16.01
CA LYS A 87 -6.35 -7.41 -16.60
C LYS A 87 -5.35 -6.32 -16.26
N GLU A 88 -4.80 -5.69 -17.28
CA GLU A 88 -3.91 -4.55 -17.15
C GLU A 88 -4.72 -3.24 -17.07
N ILE A 89 -4.40 -2.39 -16.08
CA ILE A 89 -5.11 -1.15 -15.80
C ILE A 89 -4.06 -0.06 -15.54
N SER A 90 -4.06 1.00 -16.35
CA SER A 90 -3.24 2.18 -16.06
C SER A 90 -3.80 2.92 -14.85
N VAL A 91 -2.93 3.26 -13.90
CA VAL A 91 -3.29 3.95 -12.66
C VAL A 91 -2.44 5.19 -12.44
N SER A 92 -3.03 6.18 -11.78
CA SER A 92 -2.44 7.48 -11.50
C SER A 92 -3.08 8.10 -10.26
N LYS A 93 -2.46 9.16 -9.73
CA LYS A 93 -2.90 9.86 -8.53
C LYS A 93 -4.41 10.15 -8.53
N GLY A 94 -5.05 9.83 -7.41
CA GLY A 94 -6.49 10.05 -7.18
C GLY A 94 -7.37 8.86 -7.57
N GLN A 95 -6.82 7.84 -8.23
CA GLN A 95 -7.54 6.61 -8.54
C GLN A 95 -7.41 5.59 -7.40
N THR A 96 -8.44 4.77 -7.24
CA THR A 96 -8.51 3.71 -6.24
C THR A 96 -8.88 2.39 -6.88
N PHE A 97 -8.48 1.28 -6.27
CA PHE A 97 -8.86 -0.07 -6.72
C PHE A 97 -9.05 -1.01 -5.53
N VAL A 98 -9.77 -2.10 -5.77
CA VAL A 98 -10.09 -3.13 -4.79
C VAL A 98 -9.64 -4.48 -5.32
N THR A 99 -8.93 -5.25 -4.49
CA THR A 99 -8.57 -6.64 -4.74
C THR A 99 -9.39 -7.54 -3.81
N PRO A 100 -10.21 -8.46 -4.35
CA PRO A 100 -10.88 -9.49 -3.57
C PRO A 100 -9.91 -10.59 -3.08
N PRO A 101 -10.29 -11.35 -2.04
CA PRO A 101 -9.54 -12.53 -1.62
C PRO A 101 -9.33 -13.53 -2.76
N GLY A 102 -8.14 -14.15 -2.78
CA GLY A 102 -7.72 -15.14 -3.77
C GLY A 102 -7.38 -14.57 -5.16
N VAL A 103 -7.51 -13.25 -5.37
CA VAL A 103 -7.25 -12.63 -6.68
C VAL A 103 -5.80 -12.17 -6.77
N SER A 104 -5.05 -12.76 -7.72
CA SER A 104 -3.66 -12.38 -7.94
C SER A 104 -3.52 -11.00 -8.58
N HIS A 105 -2.53 -10.24 -8.12
CA HIS A 105 -2.31 -8.87 -8.57
C HIS A 105 -0.84 -8.41 -8.48
N ILE A 106 -0.52 -7.34 -9.21
CA ILE A 106 0.79 -6.67 -9.32
C ILE A 106 0.55 -5.16 -9.36
N ILE A 107 1.38 -4.36 -8.70
CA ILE A 107 1.49 -2.93 -8.97
C ILE A 107 2.89 -2.60 -9.50
N ARG A 108 2.96 -2.00 -10.69
CA ARG A 108 4.20 -1.60 -11.36
C ARG A 108 4.32 -0.09 -11.38
N ALA A 109 5.46 0.43 -10.97
CA ALA A 109 5.78 1.83 -11.21
C ALA A 109 6.10 2.05 -12.69
N GLY A 110 5.72 3.22 -13.22
CA GLY A 110 6.12 3.65 -14.55
C GLY A 110 7.53 4.25 -14.56
N ASN A 111 7.67 5.34 -15.30
CA ASN A 111 8.91 6.14 -15.41
C ASN A 111 9.21 7.04 -14.21
N ARG A 112 8.45 6.89 -13.12
CA ARG A 112 8.60 7.58 -11.84
C ARG A 112 8.05 6.67 -10.74
N ASP A 113 8.47 6.89 -9.51
CA ASP A 113 7.90 6.23 -8.34
C ASP A 113 6.38 6.37 -8.29
N ILE A 114 5.71 5.31 -7.85
CA ILE A 114 4.30 5.33 -7.46
C ILE A 114 4.20 5.18 -5.95
N VAL A 115 3.34 6.00 -5.34
CA VAL A 115 3.04 5.96 -3.91
C VAL A 115 1.56 5.69 -3.75
N LEU A 116 1.23 4.71 -2.91
CA LEU A 116 -0.15 4.33 -2.64
C LEU A 116 -0.37 4.05 -1.16
N LEU A 117 -1.61 4.22 -0.73
CA LEU A 117 -2.12 3.69 0.52
C LEU A 117 -2.75 2.33 0.23
N ALA A 118 -2.34 1.29 0.94
CA ALA A 118 -2.92 -0.05 0.88
C ALA A 118 -3.60 -0.36 2.22
N MET A 119 -4.87 -0.74 2.21
CA MET A 119 -5.65 -1.12 3.38
C MET A 119 -6.08 -2.57 3.25
N PHE A 120 -5.87 -3.36 4.30
CA PHE A 120 -6.26 -4.77 4.36
C PHE A 120 -7.37 -4.97 5.40
N VAL A 121 -8.38 -5.75 5.03
CA VAL A 121 -9.51 -6.13 5.90
C VAL A 121 -9.76 -7.65 5.77
N PRO A 122 -9.46 -8.47 6.80
CA PRO A 122 -8.71 -8.13 8.01
C PRO A 122 -7.23 -7.77 7.71
N PRO A 123 -6.39 -7.42 8.70
CA PRO A 123 -4.96 -7.23 8.49
C PRO A 123 -4.28 -8.45 7.85
N LEU A 124 -3.13 -8.22 7.21
CA LEU A 124 -2.15 -9.29 6.95
C LEU A 124 -1.47 -9.64 8.27
N GLY A 125 -1.56 -10.91 8.67
CA GLY A 125 -0.91 -11.45 9.87
C GLY A 125 0.56 -11.80 9.64
#